data_AF-A0A522F662-F1
#
_entry.id   AF-A0A522F662-F1
#
_cell.length_a   1.000
_cell.length_b   1.000
_cell.length_c   1.000
_cell.angle_alpha   90.00
_cell.angle_beta   90.00
_cell.angle_gamma   90.00
#
_symmetry.space_group_name_H-M   'P 1'
#
loop_
_entity.id
_entity.type
_entity.pdbx_description
1 polymer ?
#
loop_
_entity_poly.entity_id
_entity_poly.type
_entity_poly.pdbx_seq_one_letter_code
_entity_poly.pdbx_strand_id
1 'polypeptide(L)'
;MAWKLIQDSFTYVDFVFTDGNVRRFYSLDWPHRYSKHRDRELGLKRLRNLVAKYSVYTERAKIAENDGTEKVLERYEGGTRIE
;
A
#
# COMPACT_ATOMS: atom_id res chain seq x y z
N MET A 1 4.19 -15.58 17.47
CA MET A 1 4.92 -15.09 16.28
C MET A 1 4.48 -13.66 16.03
N ALA A 2 5.40 -12.71 15.90
CA ALA A 2 5.05 -11.35 15.47
C ALA A 2 5.11 -11.29 13.94
N TRP A 3 4.11 -10.68 13.29
CA TRP A 3 4.09 -10.48 11.84
C TRP A 3 5.30 -9.64 11.39
N LYS A 4 5.90 -10.04 10.27
CA LYS A 4 6.97 -9.34 9.57
C LYS A 4 6.37 -8.58 8.40
N LEU A 5 6.26 -7.26 8.54
CA LEU A 5 5.56 -6.39 7.60
C LEU A 5 5.91 -6.66 6.12
N ILE A 6 7.19 -6.62 5.77
CA ILE A 6 7.62 -6.77 4.38
C ILE A 6 7.26 -8.15 3.79
N GLN A 7 7.35 -9.22 4.60
CA GLN A 7 7.15 -10.59 4.13
C GLN A 7 5.69 -11.02 4.15
N ASP A 8 4.94 -10.53 5.14
CA ASP A 8 3.60 -11.03 5.44
C ASP A 8 2.48 -10.19 4.82
N SER A 9 2.80 -8.99 4.31
CA SER A 9 1.85 -8.16 3.56
C SER A 9 1.52 -8.78 2.20
N PHE A 10 0.25 -8.75 1.82
CA PHE A 10 -0.26 -9.10 0.50
C PHE A 10 0.02 -8.04 -0.54
N THR A 11 0.02 -6.76 -0.14
CA THR A 11 0.13 -5.64 -1.08
C THR A 11 1.07 -4.57 -0.56
N TYR A 12 1.54 -3.73 -1.46
CA TYR A 12 2.29 -2.52 -1.13
C TYR A 12 1.83 -1.35 -2.00
N VAL A 13 2.18 -0.14 -1.57
CA VAL A 13 2.03 1.08 -2.34
C VAL A 13 3.41 1.71 -2.55
N ASP A 14 3.69 2.11 -3.78
CA ASP A 14 4.82 2.99 -4.09
C ASP A 14 4.30 4.40 -4.35
N PHE A 15 4.82 5.37 -3.60
CA PHE A 15 4.57 6.79 -3.79
C PHE A 15 5.73 7.44 -4.53
N VAL A 16 5.41 8.26 -5.52
CA VAL A 16 6.31 9.25 -6.11
C VAL A 16 5.97 10.59 -5.47
N PHE A 17 6.85 11.06 -4.59
CA PHE A 17 6.69 12.34 -3.92
C PHE A 17 7.13 13.50 -4.82
N THR A 18 6.59 14.69 -4.58
CA THR A 18 6.93 15.91 -5.33
C THR A 18 8.38 16.36 -5.14
N ASP A 19 9.09 15.77 -4.16
CA ASP A 19 10.53 15.96 -3.93
C ASP A 19 11.40 15.04 -4.82
N GLY A 20 10.78 14.24 -5.70
CA GLY A 20 11.45 13.27 -6.56
C GLY A 20 11.76 11.93 -5.88
N ASN A 21 11.45 11.76 -4.59
CA ASN A 21 11.71 10.52 -3.87
C ASN A 21 10.61 9.50 -4.10
N VAL A 22 11.03 8.24 -4.26
CA VAL A 22 10.11 7.09 -4.29
C VAL A 22 10.16 6.38 -2.94
N ARG A 23 8.99 6.17 -2.32
CA ARG A 23 8.89 5.43 -1.04
C ARG A 23 7.83 4.34 -1.12
N ARG A 24 8.21 3.15 -0.66
CA ARG A 24 7.34 1.97 -0.57
C ARG A 24 6.78 1.79 0.83
N PHE A 25 5.47 1.55 0.92
CA PHE A 25 4.79 1.18 2.15
C PHE A 25 4.02 -0.12 1.95
N TYR A 26 4.06 -1.00 2.94
CA TYR A 26 3.41 -2.31 2.87
C TYR A 26 2.08 -2.30 3.62
N SER A 27 1.11 -3.08 3.16
CA SER A 27 -0.22 -3.14 3.76
C SER A 27 -0.20 -3.83 5.13
N LEU A 28 -0.89 -3.25 6.11
CA LEU A 28 -1.14 -3.93 7.38
C LEU A 28 -2.38 -4.81 7.23
N ASP A 29 -2.19 -6.09 6.96
CA ASP A 29 -3.28 -7.01 6.66
C ASP A 29 -3.85 -7.70 7.90
N TRP A 30 -3.29 -7.45 9.08
CA TRP A 30 -3.82 -8.01 10.32
C TRP A 30 -4.53 -6.93 11.16
N PRO A 31 -5.64 -7.27 11.83
CA PRO A 31 -6.34 -6.34 12.70
C PRO A 31 -5.52 -6.01 13.95
N HIS A 32 -4.76 -6.99 14.48
CA HIS A 32 -3.91 -6.84 15.66
C HIS A 32 -2.60 -7.63 15.50
N ARG A 33 -1.54 -7.23 16.22
CA ARG A 33 -0.19 -7.82 16.14
C ARG A 33 -0.15 -9.34 16.41
N TYR A 34 -1.13 -9.86 17.14
CA TYR A 34 -1.26 -11.29 17.50
C TYR A 34 -2.39 -12.01 16.75
N SER A 35 -3.00 -11.38 15.73
CA SER A 35 -3.99 -12.06 14.89
C SER A 35 -3.37 -13.32 14.28
N LYS A 36 -4.15 -14.39 14.15
CA LYS A 36 -3.76 -15.61 13.40
C LYS A 36 -4.11 -15.52 11.92
N HIS A 37 -4.93 -14.54 11.55
CA HIS A 37 -5.45 -14.37 10.19
C HIS A 37 -5.06 -13.00 9.63
N ARG A 38 -4.92 -12.99 8.31
CA ARG A 38 -4.70 -11.78 7.50
C ARG A 38 -5.96 -11.55 6.66
N ASP A 39 -6.24 -10.28 6.42
CA ASP A 39 -7.37 -9.75 5.68
C ASP A 39 -6.81 -8.78 4.64
N ARG A 40 -6.92 -9.20 3.38
CA ARG A 40 -6.44 -8.45 2.23
C ARG A 40 -7.26 -7.18 1.99
N GLU A 41 -8.57 -7.22 2.23
CA GLU A 41 -9.43 -6.04 2.03
C GLU A 41 -9.13 -4.96 3.07
N LEU A 42 -8.88 -5.37 4.32
CA LEU A 42 -8.42 -4.47 5.38
C LEU A 42 -7.11 -3.78 5.00
N GLY A 43 -6.15 -4.55 4.47
CA GLY A 43 -4.88 -4.05 3.97
C GLY A 43 -5.04 -3.00 2.87
N LEU A 44 -5.79 -3.35 1.82
CA LEU A 44 -6.09 -2.46 0.71
C LEU A 44 -6.79 -1.18 1.17
N LYS A 45 -7.79 -1.29 2.04
CA LYS A 45 -8.49 -0.13 2.61
C LYS A 45 -7.50 0.81 3.33
N ARG A 46 -6.56 0.26 4.10
CA ARG A 46 -5.52 1.05 4.78
C ARG A 46 -4.57 1.72 3.79
N LEU A 47 -4.15 1.04 2.72
CA LEU A 47 -3.33 1.64 1.67
C LEU A 47 -4.06 2.76 0.94
N ARG A 48 -5.33 2.57 0.58
CA ARG A 48 -6.16 3.63 -0.05
C ARG A 48 -6.29 4.86 0.86
N ASN A 49 -6.50 4.66 2.17
CA ASN A 49 -6.49 5.75 3.14
C ASN A 49 -5.13 6.45 3.21
N LEU A 50 -4.04 5.69 3.10
CA LEU A 50 -2.67 6.23 3.04
C LEU A 50 -2.49 7.10 1.79
N VAL A 51 -2.97 6.63 0.64
CA VAL A 51 -2.95 7.40 -0.62
C VAL A 51 -3.75 8.69 -0.49
N ALA A 52 -4.98 8.62 0.04
CA ALA A 52 -5.78 9.81 0.26
C ALA A 52 -5.08 10.82 1.19
N LYS A 53 -4.46 10.33 2.27
CA LYS A 53 -3.72 11.15 3.24
C LYS A 53 -2.50 11.85 2.63
N TYR A 54 -1.74 11.16 1.79
CA TYR A 54 -0.50 11.68 1.21
C TYR A 54 -0.67 12.31 -0.18
N SER A 55 -1.87 12.24 -0.76
CA SER A 55 -2.19 12.76 -2.09
C SER A 55 -1.64 14.15 -2.39
N VAL A 56 -1.70 15.08 -1.42
CA VAL A 56 -1.22 16.47 -1.55
C VAL A 56 0.30 16.56 -1.73
N TYR A 57 1.04 15.58 -1.23
CA TYR A 57 2.51 15.54 -1.24
C TYR A 57 3.07 14.60 -2.32
N THR A 58 2.20 13.94 -3.06
CA THR A 58 2.58 12.87 -3.99
C THR A 58 2.03 13.17 -5.37
N GLU A 59 2.90 13.08 -6.37
CA GLU A 59 2.48 13.19 -7.76
C GLU A 59 1.68 11.95 -8.16
N ARG A 60 2.23 10.78 -7.84
CA ARG A 60 1.70 9.49 -8.26
C ARG A 60 1.80 8.46 -7.16
N ALA A 61 0.85 7.53 -7.16
CA ALA A 61 0.88 6.34 -6.33
C ALA A 61 0.47 5.11 -7.15
N LYS A 62 1.09 3.97 -6.89
CA LYS A 62 0.64 2.66 -7.42
C LYS A 62 0.49 1.67 -6.27
N ILE A 63 -0.62 0.95 -6.24
CA ILE A 63 -0.81 -0.21 -5.35
C ILE A 63 -0.57 -1.47 -6.17
N ALA A 64 0.24 -2.40 -5.66
CA ALA A 64 0.60 -3.63 -6.33
C ALA A 64 0.65 -4.84 -5.37
N GLU A 65 0.65 -6.04 -5.95
CA GLU A 65 0.81 -7.30 -5.23
C GLU A 65 2.25 -7.47 -4.70
N ASN A 66 2.35 -8.01 -3.49
CA ASN A 66 3.62 -8.34 -2.82
C ASN A 66 3.92 -9.86 -2.89
N ASP A 67 3.64 -10.47 -4.04
CA ASP A 67 3.86 -11.90 -4.32
C ASP A 67 5.06 -12.15 -5.26
N GLY A 68 5.77 -11.09 -5.63
CA GLY A 68 6.89 -11.12 -6.59
C GLY A 68 6.47 -10.94 -8.05
N THR A 69 5.17 -10.90 -8.37
CA THR A 69 4.69 -10.63 -9.74
C THR A 69 4.63 -9.13 -10.07
N GLU A 70 4.69 -8.27 -9.06
CA GLU A 70 4.52 -6.81 -9.16
C GLU A 70 3.25 -6.40 -9.92
N LYS A 71 2.21 -7.24 -9.92
CA LYS A 71 0.94 -6.95 -10.56
C LYS A 71 0.33 -5.69 -9.96
N VAL A 72 0.17 -4.66 -10.78
CA VAL A 72 -0.44 -3.39 -10.38
C VAL A 72 -1.96 -3.60 -10.25
N LEU A 73 -2.49 -3.23 -9.09
CA LEU A 73 -3.91 -3.31 -8.77
C LEU A 73 -4.62 -1.98 -9.01
N GLU A 74 -3.99 -0.87 -8.61
CA GLU A 74 -4.59 0.48 -8.66
C GLU A 74 -3.51 1.52 -8.96
N ARG A 75 -3.88 2.56 -9.72
CA ARG A 75 -3.02 3.73 -9.99
C ARG A 75 -3.70 5.03 -9.59
N TYR A 76 -2.89 5.95 -9.08
CA TYR A 76 -3.33 7.24 -8.58
C TYR A 76 -2.43 8.36 -9.11
N GLU A 77 -3.05 9.48 -9.46
CA GLU A 77 -2.38 10.73 -9.80
C GLU A 77 -3.07 11.88 -9.05
N GLY A 78 -2.30 12.64 -8.27
CA GLY A 78 -2.83 13.70 -7.39
C GLY A 78 -3.92 13.21 -6.42
N GLY A 79 -3.88 11.93 -6.00
CA GLY A 79 -4.91 11.31 -5.15
C GLY A 79 -6.17 10.83 -5.87
N THR A 80 -6.30 11.06 -7.17
CA THR A 80 -7.42 10.55 -7.98
C THR A 80 -7.05 9.22 -8.60
N ARG A 81 -7.94 8.24 -8.52
CA ARG A 81 -7.74 6.94 -9.18
C ARG A 81 -7.95 7.11 -10.68
N ILE A 82 -6.97 6.67 -11.46
CA ILE A 82 -6.95 6.83 -12.93
C ILE A 82 -7.25 5.50 -13.66
N GLU A 83 -6.93 4.35 -13.07
CA GLU A 83 -7.23 2.99 -13.56
C GLU A 83 -7.43 2.02 -12.37
#